data_AF-A0AAD4KEH7-F1
#
_entry.id   AF-A0AAD4KEH7-F1
#
_cell.length_a   1.000
_cell.length_b   1.000
_cell.length_c   1.000
_cell.angle_alpha   90.00
_cell.angle_beta   90.00
_cell.angle_gamma   90.00
#
_symmetry.space_group_name_H-M   'P 1'
#
loop_
_entity.id
_entity.type
_entity.pdbx_description
1 polymer ?
#
loop_
_entity_poly.entity_id
_entity_poly.type
_entity_poly.pdbx_seq_one_letter_code
_entity_poly.pdbx_strand_id
1 'polypeptide(L)'
;MPLAAVANYLVRRGTDGSDEDKPFPVLGFSIFVLTLVILAITSGCLDYIYGKVVATLAAVEDPNPDVYVRIETDATVETGINDAELPPPKPITRSLGSTLAHLKSRAGRLSRFRGIRLYLLIVLIVNLVASPIAAILGGSLVGNALGQFIAELLVANLRVGWIHIVISEPSTKSLWSRLPAWRKTIWKIAPAAAIRSVASQVATFVPLLIASSSSLMASPSDIAPTTFVSSGLGLSALYLALYVLIQMPAEVTFIRVAASMLPEDDEAIVPFDRSFGGKVTPEIVGGQGKIGIVDAWRSFNWGSRMRFLNIVGRVFLLQMAVSFIFALVLISQVFLFFAAGRMLSRQLQQMQSDKDIPGISCGLVNDNSVFEWEVMLMISDDCKFYGGGFFRARLSFPPEYPHMPPKMKFETPIFHPNIYENGDVCISILHPPEEDKYGYESAAERWSPVQTPETILLSVISMLSSPNDESPANVEAARLWRDDPKEFKKRVRKCVRESLGED
;
A
#
# COMPACT_ATOMS: atom_id res chain seq x y z
N MET A 1 12.15 0.67 6.20
CA MET A 1 12.68 1.49 5.10
C MET A 1 11.65 2.59 4.85
N PRO A 2 11.93 3.88 5.09
CA PRO A 2 10.94 4.91 4.90
C PRO A 2 10.82 5.19 3.39
N LEU A 3 9.61 5.44 2.91
CA LEU A 3 9.29 5.76 1.52
C LEU A 3 10.18 6.85 0.92
N ALA A 4 10.75 7.75 1.73
CA ALA A 4 11.68 8.79 1.29
C ALA A 4 13.06 8.24 0.88
N ALA A 5 13.58 7.22 1.55
CA ALA A 5 14.83 6.56 1.15
C ALA A 5 14.62 5.72 -0.12
N VAL A 6 13.45 5.09 -0.24
CA VAL A 6 13.03 4.38 -1.46
C VAL A 6 12.81 5.37 -2.60
N ALA A 7 12.15 6.50 -2.36
CA ALA A 7 11.94 7.56 -3.34
C ALA A 7 13.26 8.20 -3.78
N ASN A 8 14.18 8.51 -2.86
CA ASN A 8 15.50 9.04 -3.22
C ASN A 8 16.34 8.00 -3.97
N TYR A 9 16.23 6.72 -3.63
CA TYR A 9 16.87 5.63 -4.37
C TYR A 9 16.26 5.47 -5.78
N LEU A 10 14.95 5.64 -5.93
CA LEU A 10 14.24 5.61 -7.22
C LEU A 10 14.52 6.85 -8.08
N VAL A 11 14.61 8.05 -7.47
CA VAL A 11 14.88 9.32 -8.16
C VAL A 11 16.32 9.38 -8.65
N ARG A 12 17.29 8.91 -7.84
CA ARG A 12 18.71 8.83 -8.25
C ARG A 12 18.93 7.85 -9.40
N ARG A 13 18.01 6.91 -9.61
CA ARG A 13 18.00 5.97 -10.76
C ARG A 13 17.42 6.57 -12.05
N GLY A 14 16.66 7.66 -11.96
CA GLY A 14 16.00 8.29 -13.11
C GLY A 14 16.76 9.46 -13.73
N THR A 15 17.81 9.97 -13.06
CA THR A 15 18.49 11.21 -13.48
C THR A 15 19.82 11.03 -14.19
N ASP A 16 20.42 9.85 -14.18
CA ASP A 16 21.69 9.60 -14.88
C ASP A 16 21.42 8.80 -16.16
N GLY A 17 21.43 9.52 -17.28
CA GLY A 17 21.19 8.99 -18.61
C GLY A 17 22.33 8.15 -19.18
N SER A 18 21.95 7.41 -20.22
CA SER A 18 22.73 6.51 -21.09
C SER A 18 23.25 5.23 -20.46
N ASP A 19 22.38 4.21 -20.37
CA ASP A 19 22.76 2.83 -20.68
C ASP A 19 21.51 2.04 -21.08
N GLU A 20 21.68 1.19 -22.09
CA GLU A 20 20.66 0.38 -22.76
C GLU A 20 19.76 -0.41 -21.79
N ASP A 21 18.49 -0.51 -22.18
CA ASP A 21 17.39 -1.28 -21.60
C ASP A 21 17.78 -2.40 -20.64
N LYS A 22 17.80 -2.10 -19.34
CA LYS A 22 17.62 -3.13 -18.31
C LYS A 22 16.20 -3.02 -17.79
N PRO A 23 15.38 -4.07 -17.93
CA PRO A 23 14.04 -4.04 -17.37
C PRO A 23 14.20 -3.99 -15.86
N PHE A 24 13.97 -2.82 -15.26
CA PHE A 24 13.42 -2.77 -13.91
C PHE A 24 12.30 -3.82 -13.88
N PRO A 25 12.18 -4.68 -12.85
CA PRO A 25 11.15 -5.72 -12.83
C PRO A 25 9.77 -5.06 -12.78
N VAL A 26 9.27 -4.64 -13.96
CA VAL A 26 8.09 -3.81 -14.15
C VAL A 26 6.91 -4.53 -13.55
N LEU A 27 6.83 -5.83 -13.81
CA LEU A 27 5.81 -6.72 -13.26
C LEU A 27 5.79 -6.67 -11.74
N GLY A 28 6.95 -6.73 -11.09
CA GLY A 28 7.00 -6.71 -9.65
C GLY A 28 6.68 -5.36 -9.02
N PHE A 29 7.17 -4.26 -9.60
CA PHE A 29 6.76 -2.93 -9.14
C PHE A 29 5.28 -2.66 -9.41
N SER A 30 4.74 -3.13 -10.54
CA SER A 30 3.31 -3.09 -10.83
C SER A 30 2.51 -3.88 -9.78
N ILE A 31 2.96 -5.05 -9.36
CA ILE A 31 2.34 -5.83 -8.26
C ILE A 31 2.39 -5.05 -6.94
N PHE A 32 3.52 -4.40 -6.63
CA PHE A 32 3.65 -3.60 -5.41
C PHE A 32 2.68 -2.40 -5.42
N VAL A 33 2.63 -1.64 -6.52
CA VAL A 33 1.69 -0.52 -6.70
C VAL A 33 0.24 -1.02 -6.64
N LEU A 34 -0.07 -2.12 -7.31
CA LEU A 34 -1.40 -2.74 -7.28
C LEU A 34 -1.80 -3.12 -5.84
N THR A 35 -0.87 -3.67 -5.06
CA THR A 35 -1.09 -4.02 -3.65
C THR A 35 -1.42 -2.79 -2.82
N LEU A 36 -0.73 -1.66 -3.02
CA LEU A 36 -1.02 -0.39 -2.36
C LEU A 36 -2.40 0.18 -2.77
N VAL A 37 -2.75 0.09 -4.06
CA VAL A 37 -4.06 0.52 -4.56
C VAL A 37 -5.18 -0.32 -3.95
N ILE A 38 -5.02 -1.65 -3.90
CA ILE A 38 -5.99 -2.55 -3.28
C ILE A 38 -6.13 -2.25 -1.78
N LEU A 39 -5.02 -2.01 -1.07
CA LEU A 39 -5.05 -1.59 0.33
C LEU A 39 -5.85 -0.29 0.51
N ALA A 40 -5.58 0.73 -0.30
CA ALA A 40 -6.26 2.02 -0.23
C ALA A 40 -7.77 1.88 -0.48
N ILE A 41 -8.16 1.12 -1.52
CA ILE A 41 -9.57 0.87 -1.85
C ILE A 41 -10.26 0.08 -0.73
N THR A 42 -9.63 -0.98 -0.22
CA THR A 42 -10.20 -1.84 0.82
C THR A 42 -10.39 -1.05 2.12
N SER A 43 -9.35 -0.32 2.53
CA SER A 43 -9.37 0.58 3.69
C SER A 43 -10.47 1.63 3.55
N GLY A 44 -10.54 2.31 2.40
CA GLY A 44 -11.56 3.34 2.14
C GLY A 44 -12.98 2.78 2.15
N CYS A 45 -13.19 1.58 1.62
CA CYS A 45 -14.50 0.92 1.67
C CYS A 45 -14.91 0.57 3.11
N LEU A 46 -13.98 0.07 3.94
CA LEU A 46 -14.26 -0.27 5.32
C LEU A 46 -14.62 0.96 6.16
N ASP A 47 -13.82 2.02 6.06
CA ASP A 47 -14.11 3.30 6.72
C ASP A 47 -15.45 3.87 6.24
N TYR A 48 -15.71 3.85 4.93
CA TYR A 48 -16.96 4.38 4.41
C TYR A 48 -18.19 3.62 4.89
N ILE A 49 -18.21 2.30 4.68
CA ILE A 49 -19.39 1.47 4.96
C ILE A 49 -19.67 1.44 6.46
N TYR A 50 -18.65 1.17 7.28
CA TYR A 50 -18.88 0.95 8.71
C TYR A 50 -18.62 2.21 9.55
N GLY A 51 -17.55 2.94 9.25
CA GLY A 51 -17.16 4.16 9.97
C GLY A 51 -17.99 5.39 9.64
N LYS A 52 -18.56 5.49 8.42
CA LYS A 52 -19.43 6.61 8.02
C LYS A 52 -20.91 6.20 7.99
N VAL A 53 -21.30 5.25 7.15
CA VAL A 53 -22.72 4.90 6.95
C VAL A 53 -23.33 4.28 8.20
N VAL A 54 -22.78 3.16 8.69
CA VAL A 54 -23.35 2.46 9.87
C VAL A 54 -23.24 3.31 11.15
N ALA A 55 -22.14 4.03 11.35
CA ALA A 55 -21.98 4.94 12.49
C ALA A 55 -23.02 6.08 12.48
N THR A 56 -23.32 6.66 11.31
CA THR A 56 -24.34 7.72 11.18
C THR A 56 -25.73 7.19 11.54
N LEU A 57 -26.08 5.98 11.06
CA LEU A 57 -27.34 5.34 11.44
C LEU A 57 -27.43 5.08 12.94
N ALA A 58 -26.34 4.59 13.56
CA ALA A 58 -26.30 4.32 14.99
C ALA A 58 -26.37 5.59 15.86
N ALA A 59 -25.89 6.73 15.35
CA ALA A 59 -25.98 8.01 16.03
C ALA A 59 -27.42 8.57 16.05
N VAL A 60 -28.21 8.27 15.02
CA VAL A 60 -29.58 8.78 14.83
C VAL A 60 -30.65 7.81 15.35
N GLU A 61 -30.40 6.50 15.29
CA GLU A 61 -31.36 5.47 15.69
C GLU A 61 -31.86 5.64 17.12
N ASP A 62 -33.19 5.65 17.27
CA ASP A 62 -33.86 5.62 18.55
C ASP A 62 -33.96 4.16 19.06
N PRO A 63 -33.47 3.86 20.27
CA PRO A 63 -33.60 2.52 20.85
C PRO A 63 -35.01 2.15 21.33
N ASN A 64 -35.97 3.08 21.38
CA ASN A 64 -37.34 2.81 21.86
C ASN A 64 -38.42 3.40 20.93
N PRO A 65 -38.64 2.80 19.74
CA PRO A 65 -39.51 3.38 18.73
C PRO A 65 -41.02 3.29 19.02
N ASP A 66 -41.44 2.36 19.89
CA ASP A 66 -42.87 2.07 20.10
C ASP A 66 -43.61 3.22 20.83
N VAL A 67 -42.87 4.16 21.45
CA VAL A 67 -43.43 5.28 22.22
C VAL A 67 -44.14 6.31 21.33
N TYR A 68 -43.70 6.51 20.09
CA TYR A 68 -44.25 7.52 19.18
C TYR A 68 -44.93 6.94 17.93
N VAL A 69 -44.75 5.65 17.62
CA VAL A 69 -45.50 4.95 16.55
C VAL A 69 -46.96 4.66 16.96
N ARG A 70 -47.25 4.57 18.27
CA ARG A 70 -48.58 4.23 18.81
C ARG A 70 -49.63 5.36 18.79
N ILE A 71 -49.31 6.58 18.35
CA ILE A 71 -50.22 7.72 18.54
C ILE A 71 -51.27 7.88 17.40
N GLU A 72 -51.12 7.20 16.25
CA GLU A 72 -51.98 7.47 15.08
C GLU A 72 -52.97 6.36 14.67
N THR A 73 -53.18 5.29 15.44
CA THR A 73 -54.07 4.19 14.98
C THR A 73 -55.21 3.76 15.89
N ASP A 74 -55.22 4.09 17.19
CA ASP A 74 -56.32 3.67 18.06
C ASP A 74 -57.17 4.85 18.55
N ALA A 75 -57.99 5.37 17.63
CA ALA A 75 -59.27 5.97 18.00
C ALA A 75 -60.42 4.94 17.94
N THR A 76 -60.19 3.68 17.53
CA THR A 76 -61.25 2.66 17.45
C THR A 76 -60.72 1.22 17.55
N VAL A 77 -60.30 0.74 18.72
CA VAL A 77 -60.38 -0.71 19.04
C VAL A 77 -60.60 -0.92 20.54
N GLU A 78 -61.83 -1.21 20.92
CA GLU A 78 -62.09 -2.08 22.08
C GLU A 78 -61.68 -3.50 21.69
N THR A 79 -60.69 -4.09 22.35
CA THR A 79 -60.70 -5.52 22.73
C THR A 79 -59.57 -5.82 23.72
N GLY A 80 -59.94 -6.41 24.85
CA GLY A 80 -59.03 -6.84 25.89
C GLY A 80 -58.14 -7.99 25.46
N ILE A 81 -56.92 -7.66 25.02
CA ILE A 81 -55.77 -8.54 25.10
C ILE A 81 -54.85 -7.89 26.11
N ASN A 82 -54.53 -8.60 27.20
CA ASN A 82 -53.46 -8.21 28.10
C ASN A 82 -52.22 -7.93 27.26
N ASP A 83 -51.81 -6.67 27.18
CA ASP A 83 -50.51 -6.22 26.71
C ASP A 83 -49.43 -6.84 27.62
N ALA A 84 -49.16 -8.12 27.43
CA ALA A 84 -47.94 -8.72 27.93
C ALA A 84 -46.80 -7.95 27.26
N GLU A 85 -46.09 -7.13 28.05
CA GLU A 85 -44.94 -6.31 27.66
C GLU A 85 -44.03 -7.11 26.73
N LEU A 86 -44.19 -6.91 25.42
CA LEU A 86 -43.24 -7.39 24.44
C LEU A 86 -41.91 -6.69 24.75
N PRO A 87 -40.79 -7.42 24.84
CA PRO A 87 -39.51 -6.80 25.11
C PRO A 87 -39.22 -5.75 24.02
N PRO A 88 -38.68 -4.58 24.38
CA PRO A 88 -38.50 -3.49 23.44
C PRO A 88 -37.70 -3.97 22.22
N PRO A 89 -38.10 -3.57 21.00
CA PRO A 89 -37.48 -4.03 19.78
C PRO A 89 -35.98 -3.72 19.81
N LYS A 90 -35.17 -4.72 19.50
CA LYS A 90 -33.71 -4.57 19.53
C LYS A 90 -33.28 -3.57 18.44
N PRO A 91 -32.36 -2.64 18.74
CA PRO A 91 -31.84 -1.71 17.74
C PRO A 91 -31.28 -2.44 16.53
N ILE A 92 -31.60 -1.96 15.33
CA ILE A 92 -31.11 -2.47 14.05
C ILE A 92 -29.59 -2.37 14.00
N THR A 93 -29.01 -1.31 14.60
CA THR A 93 -27.56 -1.08 14.63
C THR A 93 -26.79 -1.88 15.68
N ARG A 94 -27.42 -2.87 16.33
CA ARG A 94 -26.76 -3.76 17.32
C ARG A 94 -25.52 -4.50 16.79
N SER A 95 -25.49 -4.81 15.50
CA SER A 95 -24.35 -5.48 14.86
C SER A 95 -24.20 -5.02 13.42
N LEU A 96 -22.95 -5.02 12.93
CA LEU A 96 -22.65 -4.61 11.56
C LEU A 96 -23.42 -5.46 10.54
N GLY A 97 -23.50 -6.78 10.75
CA GLY A 97 -24.24 -7.68 9.88
C GLY A 97 -25.76 -7.42 9.87
N SER A 98 -26.35 -7.14 11.04
CA SER A 98 -27.77 -6.80 11.18
C SER A 98 -28.09 -5.50 10.41
N THR A 99 -27.28 -4.46 10.59
CA THR A 99 -27.45 -3.20 9.88
C THR A 99 -27.33 -3.38 8.37
N LEU A 100 -26.33 -4.13 7.90
CA LEU A 100 -26.15 -4.37 6.46
C LEU A 100 -27.26 -5.24 5.85
N ALA A 101 -27.81 -6.19 6.61
CA ALA A 101 -28.95 -6.99 6.18
C ALA A 101 -30.21 -6.12 6.04
N HIS A 102 -30.47 -5.23 7.01
CA HIS A 102 -31.56 -4.26 6.96
C HIS A 102 -31.42 -3.27 5.81
N LEU A 103 -30.23 -2.71 5.61
CA LEU A 103 -29.96 -1.82 4.46
C LEU A 103 -30.17 -2.55 3.13
N LYS A 104 -29.76 -3.82 3.05
CA LYS A 104 -29.96 -4.64 1.85
C LYS A 104 -31.43 -4.92 1.58
N SER A 105 -32.24 -5.21 2.60
CA SER A 105 -33.66 -5.47 2.44
C SER A 105 -34.46 -4.23 2.05
N ARG A 106 -34.15 -3.06 2.64
CA ARG A 106 -34.88 -1.81 2.36
C ARG A 106 -34.40 -1.08 1.10
N ALA A 107 -33.12 -1.14 0.78
CA ALA A 107 -32.50 -0.29 -0.26
C ALA A 107 -31.64 -1.04 -1.29
N GLY A 108 -31.68 -2.38 -1.30
CA GLY A 108 -30.99 -3.20 -2.30
C GLY A 108 -29.50 -3.44 -2.04
N ARG A 109 -28.82 -4.12 -2.98
CA ARG A 109 -27.43 -4.62 -2.79
C ARG A 109 -26.38 -3.52 -2.66
N LEU A 110 -26.57 -2.38 -3.35
CA LEU A 110 -25.65 -1.24 -3.31
C LEU A 110 -25.94 -0.27 -2.16
N SER A 111 -26.89 -0.59 -1.28
CA SER A 111 -27.26 0.22 -0.11
C SER A 111 -26.09 0.49 0.85
N ARG A 112 -25.04 -0.34 0.82
CA ARG A 112 -23.82 -0.14 1.63
C ARG A 112 -23.02 1.10 1.20
N PHE A 113 -23.18 1.53 -0.05
CA PHE A 113 -22.50 2.69 -0.64
C PHE A 113 -23.42 3.91 -0.77
N ARG A 114 -24.53 3.96 -0.02
CA ARG A 114 -25.47 5.09 -0.05
C ARG A 114 -24.75 6.40 0.22
N GLY A 115 -24.94 7.39 -0.66
CA GLY A 115 -24.30 8.70 -0.54
C GLY A 115 -22.85 8.77 -1.01
N ILE A 116 -22.25 7.68 -1.53
CA ILE A 116 -20.80 7.64 -1.82
C ILE A 116 -20.36 8.72 -2.80
N ARG A 117 -21.17 9.02 -3.83
CA ARG A 117 -20.85 10.05 -4.82
C ARG A 117 -20.70 11.43 -4.18
N LEU A 118 -21.64 11.79 -3.30
CA LEU A 118 -21.60 13.06 -2.59
C LEU A 118 -20.47 13.08 -1.55
N TYR A 119 -20.21 11.95 -0.89
CA TYR A 119 -19.08 11.81 0.03
C TYR A 119 -17.73 12.04 -0.67
N LEU A 120 -17.50 11.38 -1.80
CA LEU A 120 -16.27 11.57 -2.59
C LEU A 120 -16.14 13.01 -3.08
N LEU A 121 -17.24 13.65 -3.49
CA LEU A 121 -17.24 15.07 -3.84
C LEU A 121 -16.86 15.95 -2.64
N ILE A 122 -17.42 15.69 -1.45
CA ILE A 122 -17.06 16.41 -0.21
C ILE A 122 -15.57 16.23 0.08
N VAL A 123 -15.05 15.00 0.04
CA VAL A 123 -13.63 14.71 0.28
C VAL A 123 -12.76 15.44 -0.74
N LEU A 124 -13.11 15.42 -2.02
CA LEU A 124 -12.39 16.11 -3.08
C LEU A 124 -12.35 17.63 -2.83
N ILE A 125 -13.51 18.26 -2.58
CA ILE A 125 -13.60 19.70 -2.32
C ILE A 125 -12.78 20.08 -1.09
N VAL A 126 -12.88 19.30 -0.01
CA VAL A 126 -12.13 19.56 1.22
C VAL A 126 -10.63 19.58 0.95
N ASN A 127 -10.11 18.58 0.22
CA ASN A 127 -8.69 18.53 -0.11
C ASN A 127 -8.25 19.66 -1.08
N LEU A 128 -9.07 19.97 -2.08
CA LEU A 128 -8.79 21.05 -3.04
C LEU A 128 -8.80 22.44 -2.39
N VAL A 129 -9.60 22.64 -1.34
CA VAL A 129 -9.69 23.93 -0.63
C VAL A 129 -8.69 24.03 0.52
N ALA A 130 -8.50 22.96 1.29
CA ALA A 130 -7.61 22.97 2.45
C ALA A 130 -6.15 23.17 2.06
N SER A 131 -5.69 22.51 0.99
CA SER A 131 -4.27 22.54 0.59
C SER A 131 -3.77 23.93 0.18
N PRO A 132 -4.47 24.71 -0.66
CA PRO A 132 -4.06 26.08 -0.98
C PRO A 132 -4.08 27.00 0.23
N ILE A 133 -5.08 26.89 1.11
CA ILE A 133 -5.15 27.70 2.33
C ILE A 133 -3.97 27.37 3.26
N ALA A 134 -3.66 26.09 3.43
CA ALA A 134 -2.51 25.66 4.22
C ALA A 134 -1.20 26.22 3.64
N ALA A 135 -1.04 26.22 2.31
CA ALA A 135 0.13 26.79 1.65
C ALA A 135 0.25 28.30 1.88
N ILE A 136 -0.85 29.06 1.79
CA ILE A 136 -0.88 30.51 2.07
C ILE A 136 -0.48 30.79 3.53
N LEU A 137 -0.86 29.92 4.46
CA LEU A 137 -0.52 30.01 5.88
C LEU A 137 0.86 29.41 6.22
N GLY A 138 1.75 29.31 5.23
CA GLY A 138 3.14 28.89 5.40
C GLY A 138 3.36 27.39 5.59
N GLY A 139 2.39 26.55 5.26
CA GLY A 139 2.53 25.08 5.27
C GLY A 139 2.73 24.45 6.65
N SER A 140 2.63 25.23 7.73
CA SER A 140 2.77 24.73 9.10
C SER A 140 1.65 23.75 9.46
N LEU A 141 1.86 22.91 10.48
CA LEU A 141 0.81 22.04 11.00
C LEU A 141 -0.45 22.83 11.41
N VAL A 142 -0.25 24.02 11.98
CA VAL A 142 -1.35 24.94 12.32
C VAL A 142 -2.05 25.47 11.07
N GLY A 143 -1.29 25.84 10.03
CA GLY A 143 -1.85 26.26 8.74
C GLY A 143 -2.67 25.17 8.07
N ASN A 144 -2.21 23.91 8.14
CA ASN A 144 -2.97 22.74 7.66
C ASN A 144 -4.27 22.54 8.45
N ALA A 145 -4.22 22.62 9.78
CA ALA A 145 -5.40 22.49 10.62
C ALA A 145 -6.44 23.60 10.34
N LEU A 146 -5.99 24.84 10.15
CA LEU A 146 -6.84 25.98 9.79
C LEU A 146 -7.43 25.84 8.38
N GLY A 147 -6.64 25.40 7.40
CA GLY A 147 -7.13 25.12 6.04
C GLY A 147 -8.21 24.06 6.04
N GLN A 148 -8.00 22.97 6.79
CA GLN A 148 -8.99 21.90 6.97
C GLN A 148 -10.25 22.41 7.67
N PHE A 149 -10.09 23.26 8.70
CA PHE A 149 -11.21 23.86 9.41
C PHE A 149 -12.11 24.68 8.50
N ILE A 150 -11.51 25.58 7.71
CA ILE A 150 -12.23 26.44 6.76
C ILE A 150 -12.92 25.59 5.69
N ALA A 151 -12.22 24.59 5.13
CA ALA A 151 -12.76 23.71 4.12
C ALA A 151 -13.99 22.92 4.63
N GLU A 152 -13.92 22.36 5.84
CA GLU A 152 -15.03 21.63 6.48
C GLU A 152 -16.25 22.52 6.74
N LEU A 153 -16.05 23.79 7.11
CA LEU A 153 -17.16 24.75 7.26
C LEU A 153 -17.84 25.05 5.93
N LEU A 154 -17.08 25.22 4.86
CA LEU A 154 -17.62 25.51 3.53
C LEU A 154 -18.48 24.35 2.99
N VAL A 155 -18.07 23.11 3.25
CA VAL A 155 -18.82 21.92 2.82
C VAL A 155 -19.89 21.45 3.81
N ALA A 156 -20.10 22.14 4.94
CA ALA A 156 -21.02 21.71 5.99
C ALA A 156 -22.43 21.43 5.46
N ASN A 157 -22.93 22.25 4.53
CA ASN A 157 -24.23 22.05 3.88
C ASN A 157 -24.30 20.76 3.05
N LEU A 158 -23.23 20.45 2.29
CA LEU A 158 -23.14 19.21 1.52
C LEU A 158 -23.10 18.00 2.46
N ARG A 159 -22.44 18.13 3.61
CA ARG A 159 -22.37 17.09 4.63
C ARG A 159 -23.74 16.81 5.27
N VAL A 160 -24.56 17.83 5.51
CA VAL A 160 -25.96 17.65 5.93
C VAL A 160 -26.74 16.87 4.88
N GLY A 161 -26.63 17.26 3.60
CA GLY A 161 -27.27 16.53 2.50
C GLY A 161 -26.81 15.07 2.39
N TRP A 162 -25.53 14.80 2.64
CA TRP A 162 -25.02 13.42 2.71
C TRP A 162 -25.66 12.63 3.87
N ILE A 163 -25.80 13.23 5.06
CA ILE A 163 -26.49 12.59 6.20
C ILE A 163 -27.94 12.29 5.84
N HIS A 164 -28.68 13.23 5.24
CA HIS A 164 -30.05 13.02 4.79
C HIS A 164 -30.14 11.83 3.82
N ILE A 165 -29.22 11.71 2.86
CA ILE A 165 -29.16 10.57 1.94
C ILE A 165 -28.90 9.23 2.66
N VAL A 166 -28.07 9.24 3.70
CA VAL A 166 -27.75 8.03 4.47
C VAL A 166 -28.94 7.58 5.31
N ILE A 167 -29.63 8.50 5.98
CA ILE A 167 -30.68 8.17 6.95
C ILE A 167 -32.08 8.04 6.36
N SER A 168 -32.37 8.58 5.16
CA SER A 168 -33.72 8.47 4.57
C SER A 168 -33.92 7.23 3.71
N GLU A 169 -35.14 6.95 3.28
CA GLU A 169 -35.42 5.87 2.33
C GLU A 169 -34.86 6.18 0.92
N PRO A 170 -34.70 5.17 0.04
CA PRO A 170 -34.36 5.42 -1.36
C PRO A 170 -35.40 6.32 -2.01
N SER A 171 -34.96 7.44 -2.58
CA SER A 171 -35.84 8.41 -3.24
C SER A 171 -35.56 8.45 -4.74
N THR A 172 -36.59 8.73 -5.52
CA THR A 172 -36.50 9.01 -6.98
C THR A 172 -36.01 10.43 -7.27
N LYS A 173 -35.95 11.32 -6.26
CA LYS A 173 -35.43 12.69 -6.36
C LYS A 173 -33.97 12.67 -6.81
N SER A 174 -33.59 13.64 -7.65
CA SER A 174 -32.19 13.81 -8.08
C SER A 174 -31.29 14.16 -6.88
N LEU A 175 -29.99 13.90 -6.99
CA LEU A 175 -29.05 14.18 -5.89
C LEU A 175 -29.05 15.65 -5.46
N TRP A 176 -29.20 16.58 -6.41
CA TRP A 176 -29.17 18.01 -6.15
C TRP A 176 -30.47 18.53 -5.52
N SER A 177 -31.62 17.96 -5.87
CA SER A 177 -32.89 18.36 -5.26
C SER A 177 -33.06 17.87 -3.82
N ARG A 178 -32.23 16.93 -3.38
CA ARG A 178 -32.16 16.44 -2.00
C ARG A 178 -31.25 17.28 -1.10
N LEU A 179 -30.48 18.22 -1.67
CA LEU A 179 -29.62 19.06 -0.86
C LEU A 179 -30.42 20.17 -0.18
N PRO A 180 -30.15 20.45 1.10
CA PRO A 180 -30.83 21.51 1.82
C PRO A 180 -30.42 22.89 1.26
N ALA A 181 -31.35 23.84 1.31
CA ALA A 181 -31.15 25.19 0.80
C ALA A 181 -29.98 25.87 1.54
N TRP A 182 -28.89 26.14 0.82
CA TRP A 182 -27.61 26.58 1.39
C TRP A 182 -27.76 27.82 2.29
N ARG A 183 -28.45 28.87 1.82
CA ARG A 183 -28.60 30.13 2.57
C ARG A 183 -29.30 29.97 3.92
N LYS A 184 -30.27 29.06 4.02
CA LYS A 184 -31.02 28.82 5.27
C LYS A 184 -30.26 27.89 6.22
N THR A 185 -29.62 26.88 5.65
CA THR A 185 -29.08 25.75 6.42
C THR A 185 -27.68 26.04 6.95
N ILE A 186 -26.86 26.80 6.22
CA ILE A 186 -25.47 27.08 6.61
C ILE A 186 -25.39 27.76 7.98
N TRP A 187 -26.23 28.76 8.25
CA TRP A 187 -26.29 29.45 9.54
C TRP A 187 -26.80 28.56 10.68
N LYS A 188 -27.66 27.58 10.36
CA LYS A 188 -28.20 26.63 11.34
C LYS A 188 -27.15 25.60 11.76
N ILE A 189 -26.34 25.10 10.82
CA ILE A 189 -25.37 24.02 11.06
C ILE A 189 -23.95 24.50 11.37
N ALA A 190 -23.56 25.70 10.94
CA ALA A 190 -22.18 26.20 11.06
C ALA A 190 -21.59 26.08 12.48
N PRO A 191 -22.31 26.41 13.58
CA PRO A 191 -21.75 26.25 14.93
C PRO A 191 -21.44 24.78 15.28
N ALA A 192 -22.32 23.84 14.93
CA ALA A 192 -22.08 22.41 15.15
C ALA A 192 -20.95 21.89 14.24
N ALA A 193 -20.87 22.39 13.00
CA ALA A 193 -19.79 22.08 12.07
C ALA A 193 -18.43 22.57 12.58
N ALA A 194 -18.37 23.77 13.15
CA ALA A 194 -17.17 24.35 13.74
C ALA A 194 -16.65 23.50 14.90
N ILE A 195 -17.53 23.15 15.86
CA ILE A 195 -17.17 22.32 17.02
C ILE A 195 -16.64 20.95 16.56
N ARG A 196 -17.34 20.29 15.63
CA ARG A 196 -16.91 19.01 15.03
C ARG A 196 -15.54 19.15 14.37
N SER A 197 -15.34 20.19 13.57
CA SER A 197 -14.09 20.38 12.84
C SER A 197 -12.92 20.58 13.80
N VAL A 198 -13.05 21.46 14.80
CA VAL A 198 -12.05 21.65 15.86
C VAL A 198 -11.76 20.35 16.60
N ALA A 199 -12.80 19.60 16.99
CA ALA A 199 -12.66 18.32 17.66
C ALA A 199 -11.85 17.30 16.82
N SER A 200 -12.13 17.25 15.51
CA SER A 200 -11.38 16.42 14.56
C SER A 200 -9.93 16.88 14.39
N GLN A 201 -9.67 18.19 14.38
CA GLN A 201 -8.30 18.72 14.31
C GLN A 201 -7.53 18.34 15.58
N VAL A 202 -8.11 18.53 16.77
CA VAL A 202 -7.47 18.17 18.04
C VAL A 202 -7.12 16.68 18.08
N ALA A 203 -8.07 15.81 17.73
CA ALA A 203 -7.83 14.36 17.74
C ALA A 203 -6.75 13.92 16.74
N THR A 204 -6.59 14.63 15.62
CA THR A 204 -5.63 14.27 14.57
C THR A 204 -4.26 14.90 14.79
N PHE A 205 -4.19 16.18 15.12
CA PHE A 205 -2.95 16.94 15.19
C PHE A 205 -2.18 16.74 16.49
N VAL A 206 -2.86 16.48 17.62
CA VAL A 206 -2.15 16.26 18.90
C VAL A 206 -1.23 15.03 18.85
N PRO A 207 -1.69 13.83 18.40
CA PRO A 207 -0.79 12.69 18.22
C PRO A 207 0.31 12.97 17.18
N LEU A 208 -0.01 13.68 16.10
CA LEU A 208 0.96 13.99 15.06
C LEU A 208 2.07 14.93 15.56
N LEU A 209 1.73 15.94 16.37
CA LEU A 209 2.69 16.83 17.00
C LEU A 209 3.65 16.07 17.91
N ILE A 210 3.12 15.16 18.74
CA ILE A 210 3.92 14.30 19.62
C ILE A 210 4.81 13.38 18.79
N ALA A 211 4.28 12.79 17.71
CA ALA A 211 5.08 11.97 16.80
C ALA A 211 6.23 12.78 16.19
N SER A 212 5.96 14.02 15.76
CA SER A 212 6.94 14.90 15.13
C SER A 212 8.04 15.39 16.07
N SER A 213 7.73 15.56 17.35
CA SER A 213 8.70 15.96 18.38
C SER A 213 9.42 14.77 19.03
N SER A 214 8.96 13.54 18.76
CA SER A 214 9.59 12.32 19.25
C SER A 214 10.68 11.81 18.30
N SER A 215 11.53 10.90 18.80
CA SER A 215 12.53 10.20 17.99
C SER A 215 11.93 9.34 16.87
N LEU A 216 10.59 9.20 16.74
CA LEU A 216 9.95 8.43 15.68
C LEU A 216 10.15 8.99 14.27
N MET A 217 10.54 10.27 14.17
CA MET A 217 10.94 10.88 12.90
C MET A 217 12.44 10.71 12.59
N ALA A 218 13.22 10.10 13.50
CA ALA A 218 14.63 9.79 13.25
C ALA A 218 14.78 8.65 12.22
N SER A 219 16.01 8.44 11.72
CA SER A 219 16.28 7.37 10.76
C SER A 219 15.87 6.02 11.35
N PRO A 220 15.17 5.15 10.61
CA PRO A 220 14.75 3.84 11.11
C PRO A 220 15.92 2.91 11.53
N SER A 221 17.14 3.21 11.11
CA SER A 221 18.36 2.52 11.58
C SER A 221 18.68 2.80 13.05
N ASP A 222 18.21 3.92 13.59
CA ASP A 222 18.66 4.47 14.87
C ASP A 222 17.66 4.18 16.00
N ILE A 223 16.51 3.58 15.66
CA ILE A 223 15.41 3.31 16.59
C ILE A 223 15.32 1.81 16.81
N ALA A 224 15.46 1.38 18.08
CA ALA A 224 15.23 0.00 18.46
C ALA A 224 13.79 -0.43 18.04
N PRO A 225 13.60 -1.63 17.46
CA PRO A 225 12.29 -2.07 16.99
C PRO A 225 11.20 -2.04 18.08
N THR A 226 11.56 -2.33 19.33
CA THR A 226 10.66 -2.29 20.49
C THR A 226 10.16 -0.89 20.78
N THR A 227 11.02 0.13 20.71
CA THR A 227 10.68 1.54 20.90
C THR A 227 9.76 2.05 19.79
N PHE A 228 10.00 1.64 18.55
CA PHE A 228 9.13 1.99 17.43
C PHE A 228 7.72 1.44 17.62
N VAL A 229 7.61 0.16 17.97
CA VAL A 229 6.31 -0.50 18.20
C VAL A 229 5.58 0.10 19.39
N SER A 230 6.24 0.26 20.54
CA SER A 230 5.60 0.78 21.75
C SER A 230 5.12 2.23 21.58
N SER A 231 5.89 3.07 20.90
CA SER A 231 5.50 4.45 20.63
C SER A 231 4.36 4.52 19.60
N GLY A 232 4.38 3.66 18.57
CA GLY A 232 3.28 3.55 17.61
C GLY A 232 1.96 3.13 18.27
N LEU A 233 2.02 2.16 19.19
CA LEU A 233 0.87 1.76 20.01
C LEU A 233 0.40 2.89 20.93
N GLY A 234 1.32 3.59 21.58
CA GLY A 234 1.02 4.74 22.44
C GLY A 234 0.31 5.87 21.70
N LEU A 235 0.80 6.25 20.51
CA LEU A 235 0.17 7.25 19.64
C LEU A 235 -1.22 6.80 19.15
N SER A 236 -1.38 5.52 18.81
CA SER A 236 -2.66 4.96 18.40
C SER A 236 -3.67 4.97 19.55
N ALA A 237 -3.24 4.63 20.76
CA ALA A 237 -4.07 4.69 21.96
C ALA A 237 -4.47 6.13 22.29
N LEU A 238 -3.54 7.09 22.16
CA LEU A 238 -3.82 8.51 22.33
C LEU A 238 -4.84 9.02 21.31
N TYR A 239 -4.67 8.68 20.03
CA TYR A 239 -5.64 9.02 18.98
C TYR A 239 -7.03 8.48 19.33
N LEU A 240 -7.12 7.21 19.74
CA LEU A 240 -8.38 6.59 20.11
C LEU A 240 -9.02 7.27 21.33
N ALA A 241 -8.23 7.64 22.34
CA ALA A 241 -8.71 8.36 23.51
C ALA A 241 -9.27 9.74 23.14
N LEU A 242 -8.54 10.53 22.33
CA LEU A 242 -9.00 11.83 21.86
C LEU A 242 -10.23 11.70 20.95
N TYR A 243 -10.28 10.66 20.11
CA TYR A 243 -11.45 10.36 19.29
C TYR A 243 -12.68 10.13 20.17
N VAL A 244 -12.58 9.26 21.18
CA VAL A 244 -13.70 8.92 22.06
C VAL A 244 -14.13 10.09 22.95
N LEU A 245 -13.18 10.83 23.52
CA LEU A 245 -13.46 11.87 24.51
C LEU A 245 -13.86 13.21 23.89
N ILE A 246 -13.34 13.53 22.69
CA ILE A 246 -13.48 14.87 22.09
C ILE A 246 -14.20 14.78 20.74
N GLN A 247 -13.68 13.99 19.80
CA GLN A 247 -14.23 13.95 18.43
C GLN A 247 -15.62 13.33 18.37
N MET A 248 -15.84 12.21 19.06
CA MET A 248 -17.09 11.45 19.01
C MET A 248 -18.29 12.26 19.54
N PRO A 249 -18.21 12.97 20.69
CA PRO A 249 -19.30 13.83 21.12
C PRO A 249 -19.66 14.91 20.10
N ALA A 250 -18.66 15.53 19.49
CA ALA A 250 -18.87 16.55 18.47
C ALA A 250 -19.47 15.98 17.16
N GLU A 251 -19.00 14.80 16.75
CA GLU A 251 -19.48 14.03 15.60
C GLU A 251 -20.97 13.70 15.74
N VAL A 252 -21.34 13.07 16.86
CA VAL A 252 -22.72 12.65 17.13
C VAL A 252 -23.65 13.86 17.25
N THR A 253 -23.18 14.92 17.90
CA THR A 253 -23.93 16.18 18.01
C THR A 253 -24.20 16.78 16.64
N PHE A 254 -23.19 16.85 15.76
CA PHE A 254 -23.36 17.31 14.39
C PHE A 254 -24.36 16.44 13.62
N ILE A 255 -24.24 15.11 13.72
CA ILE A 255 -25.13 14.18 13.03
C ILE A 255 -26.58 14.38 13.47
N ARG A 256 -26.83 14.53 14.77
CA ARG A 256 -28.18 14.72 15.31
C ARG A 256 -28.78 16.07 14.95
N VAL A 257 -27.99 17.16 14.97
CA VAL A 257 -28.43 18.46 14.46
C VAL A 257 -28.77 18.36 12.97
N ALA A 258 -27.94 17.69 12.16
CA ALA A 258 -28.22 17.47 10.74
C ALA A 258 -29.48 16.64 10.51
N ALA A 259 -29.67 15.56 11.26
CA ALA A 259 -30.83 14.68 11.18
C ALA A 259 -32.14 15.38 11.59
N SER A 260 -32.09 16.31 12.56
CA SER A 260 -33.27 17.11 12.94
C SER A 260 -33.78 18.04 11.85
N MET A 261 -32.95 18.33 10.84
CA MET A 261 -33.31 19.16 9.68
C MET A 261 -33.74 18.29 8.47
N LEU A 262 -34.00 16.99 8.67
CA LEU A 262 -34.49 16.12 7.60
C LEU A 262 -35.87 16.61 7.12
N PRO A 263 -36.09 16.78 5.81
CA PRO A 263 -37.40 17.19 5.29
C PRO A 263 -38.52 16.23 5.73
N GLU A 264 -39.72 16.77 5.96
CA GLU A 264 -40.85 15.97 6.46
C GLU A 264 -41.26 14.87 5.48
N ASP A 265 -41.16 15.14 4.17
CA ASP A 265 -41.45 14.21 3.08
C ASP A 265 -40.49 13.00 3.00
N ASP A 266 -39.34 13.05 3.68
CA ASP A 266 -38.29 12.05 3.55
C ASP A 266 -38.33 11.09 4.75
N GLU A 267 -38.95 9.91 4.59
CA GLU A 267 -39.02 8.87 5.62
C GLU A 267 -37.63 8.34 6.01
N ALA A 268 -37.44 7.99 7.29
CA ALA A 268 -36.17 7.47 7.80
C ALA A 268 -36.06 5.95 7.62
N ILE A 269 -34.88 5.46 7.22
CA ILE A 269 -34.63 4.02 7.02
C ILE A 269 -34.46 3.25 8.33
N VAL A 270 -34.15 3.95 9.43
CA VAL A 270 -34.07 3.41 10.78
C VAL A 270 -35.09 4.14 11.66
N PRO A 271 -35.59 3.52 12.74
CA PRO A 271 -36.47 4.19 13.66
C PRO A 271 -35.81 5.45 14.21
N PHE A 272 -36.47 6.59 14.00
CA PHE A 272 -35.91 7.91 14.27
C PHE A 272 -37.00 8.85 14.80
N ASP A 273 -36.81 9.34 16.02
CA ASP A 273 -37.63 10.41 16.58
C ASP A 273 -37.16 11.77 16.04
N ARG A 274 -37.94 12.33 15.10
CA ARG A 274 -37.70 13.65 14.51
C ARG A 274 -37.86 14.80 15.51
N SER A 275 -38.70 14.62 16.53
CA SER A 275 -38.97 15.64 17.55
C SER A 275 -37.88 15.71 18.62
N PHE A 276 -37.08 14.66 18.76
CA PHE A 276 -36.13 14.45 19.85
C PHE A 276 -36.75 14.68 21.24
N GLY A 277 -37.90 14.05 21.48
CA GLY A 277 -38.71 14.22 22.68
C GLY A 277 -39.35 15.60 22.77
N GLY A 278 -39.88 16.12 21.65
CA GLY A 278 -40.57 17.41 21.59
C GLY A 278 -39.66 18.65 21.63
N LYS A 279 -38.34 18.48 21.53
CA LYS A 279 -37.36 19.58 21.55
C LYS A 279 -37.21 20.28 20.21
N VAL A 280 -37.64 19.65 19.13
CA VAL A 280 -37.61 20.20 17.78
C VAL A 280 -39.03 20.59 17.37
N THR A 281 -39.25 21.89 17.19
CA THR A 281 -40.48 22.41 16.61
C THR A 281 -40.30 22.60 15.10
N PRO A 282 -41.21 22.07 14.26
CA PRO A 282 -41.16 22.23 12.81
C PRO A 282 -41.21 23.70 12.39
N GLU A 283 -40.57 24.04 11.28
CA GLU A 283 -40.62 25.40 10.71
C GLU A 283 -42.05 25.82 10.32
N ILE A 284 -42.89 24.86 9.93
CA ILE A 284 -44.29 25.09 9.54
C ILE A 284 -45.09 25.73 10.68
N VAL A 285 -44.72 25.41 11.94
CA VAL A 285 -45.36 25.93 13.16
C VAL A 285 -44.56 27.12 13.76
N GLY A 286 -43.64 27.72 12.99
CA GLY A 286 -42.80 28.84 13.43
C GLY A 286 -41.58 28.45 14.27
N GLY A 287 -41.25 27.16 14.35
CA GLY A 287 -40.09 26.64 15.06
C GLY A 287 -38.75 26.86 14.34
N GLN A 288 -37.64 26.61 15.05
CA GLN A 288 -36.31 26.70 14.43
C GLN A 288 -36.01 25.55 13.45
N GLY A 289 -36.80 24.47 13.46
CA GLY A 289 -36.59 23.30 12.59
C GLY A 289 -35.25 22.59 12.82
N LYS A 290 -34.64 22.75 14.00
CA LYS A 290 -33.43 22.03 14.41
C LYS A 290 -33.37 21.83 15.91
N ILE A 291 -32.63 20.82 16.35
CA ILE A 291 -32.28 20.64 17.77
C ILE A 291 -31.10 21.54 18.19
N GLY A 292 -31.10 22.00 19.44
CA GLY A 292 -29.96 22.68 20.05
C GLY A 292 -28.74 21.75 20.21
N ILE A 293 -27.53 22.30 20.17
CA ILE A 293 -26.27 21.52 20.23
C ILE A 293 -26.18 20.72 21.53
N VAL A 294 -26.50 21.34 22.66
CA VAL A 294 -26.45 20.68 23.98
C VAL A 294 -27.54 19.60 24.09
N ASP A 295 -28.73 19.87 23.56
CA ASP A 295 -29.84 18.91 23.54
C ASP A 295 -29.57 17.72 22.62
N ALA A 296 -28.89 17.93 21.51
CA ALA A 296 -28.45 16.88 20.61
C ALA A 296 -27.49 15.90 21.29
N TRP A 297 -26.55 16.39 22.10
CA TRP A 297 -25.68 15.51 22.88
C TRP A 297 -26.41 14.81 24.04
N ARG A 298 -27.28 15.53 24.75
CA ARG A 298 -28.04 14.99 25.89
C ARG A 298 -29.04 13.92 25.47
N SER A 299 -29.64 14.04 24.29
CA SER A 299 -30.54 13.02 23.72
C SER A 299 -29.83 11.72 23.35
N PHE A 300 -28.48 11.71 23.27
CA PHE A 300 -27.71 10.50 23.00
C PHE A 300 -27.47 9.73 24.29
N ASN A 301 -28.39 8.82 24.63
CA ASN A 301 -28.35 8.04 25.86
C ASN A 301 -27.18 7.04 25.91
N TRP A 302 -26.94 6.47 27.10
CA TRP A 302 -25.83 5.55 27.34
C TRP A 302 -25.87 4.28 26.47
N GLY A 303 -27.06 3.71 26.26
CA GLY A 303 -27.22 2.54 25.39
C GLY A 303 -26.78 2.83 23.97
N SER A 304 -27.17 3.98 23.41
CA SER A 304 -26.75 4.44 22.08
C SER A 304 -25.26 4.78 22.01
N ARG A 305 -24.68 5.37 23.07
CA ARG A 305 -23.23 5.60 23.19
C ARG A 305 -22.45 4.31 23.11
N MET A 306 -22.84 3.29 23.87
CA MET A 306 -22.16 2.00 23.87
C MET A 306 -22.28 1.26 22.54
N ARG A 307 -23.45 1.33 21.87
CA ARG A 307 -23.58 0.80 20.50
C ARG A 307 -22.64 1.49 19.52
N PHE A 308 -22.58 2.82 19.57
CA PHE A 308 -21.69 3.60 18.70
C PHE A 308 -20.21 3.29 18.97
N LEU A 309 -19.80 3.24 20.24
CA LEU A 309 -18.43 2.85 20.63
C LEU A 309 -18.08 1.44 20.17
N ASN A 310 -19.00 0.48 20.29
CA ASN A 310 -18.79 -0.88 19.79
C ASN A 310 -18.62 -0.92 18.26
N ILE A 311 -19.35 -0.08 17.52
CA ILE A 311 -19.17 0.06 16.07
C ILE A 311 -17.78 0.63 15.78
N VAL A 312 -17.41 1.76 16.38
CA VAL A 312 -16.10 2.40 16.19
C VAL A 312 -14.96 1.45 16.53
N GLY A 313 -15.03 0.78 17.67
CA GLY A 313 -14.01 -0.18 18.11
C GLY A 313 -13.86 -1.36 17.15
N ARG A 314 -14.97 -1.93 16.66
CA ARG A 314 -14.92 -3.00 15.64
C ARG A 314 -14.33 -2.52 14.32
N VAL A 315 -14.68 -1.31 13.88
CA VAL A 315 -14.11 -0.72 12.65
C VAL A 315 -12.62 -0.50 12.80
N PHE A 316 -12.18 0.03 13.94
CA PHE A 316 -10.76 0.23 14.24
C PHE A 316 -9.99 -1.11 14.22
N LEU A 317 -10.51 -2.15 14.88
CA LEU A 317 -9.90 -3.48 14.88
C LEU A 317 -9.85 -4.11 13.48
N LEU A 318 -10.93 -3.99 12.70
CA LEU A 318 -10.96 -4.45 11.30
C LEU A 318 -9.91 -3.71 10.45
N GLN A 319 -9.81 -2.39 10.63
CA GLN A 319 -8.84 -1.56 9.94
C GLN A 319 -7.40 -1.96 10.28
N MET A 320 -7.09 -2.17 11.57
CA MET A 320 -5.78 -2.66 12.00
C MET A 320 -5.47 -4.05 11.42
N ALA A 321 -6.43 -4.97 11.43
CA ALA A 321 -6.23 -6.31 10.89
C ALA A 321 -5.92 -6.28 9.39
N VAL A 322 -6.66 -5.49 8.60
CA VAL A 322 -6.39 -5.32 7.16
C VAL A 322 -5.04 -4.66 6.94
N SER A 323 -4.74 -3.56 7.61
CA SER A 323 -3.43 -2.90 7.49
C SER A 323 -2.27 -3.84 7.85
N PHE A 324 -2.42 -4.68 8.88
CA PHE A 324 -1.41 -5.66 9.28
C PHE A 324 -1.17 -6.72 8.20
N ILE A 325 -2.24 -7.30 7.65
CA ILE A 325 -2.14 -8.32 6.57
C ILE A 325 -1.42 -7.74 5.35
N PHE A 326 -1.83 -6.54 4.90
CA PHE A 326 -1.18 -5.90 3.76
C PHE A 326 0.26 -5.48 4.07
N ALA A 327 0.57 -5.07 5.29
CA ALA A 327 1.94 -4.79 5.70
C ALA A 327 2.83 -6.03 5.58
N LEU A 328 2.36 -7.22 6.01
CA LEU A 328 3.09 -8.47 5.83
C LEU A 328 3.34 -8.80 4.35
N VAL A 329 2.33 -8.60 3.51
CA VAL A 329 2.45 -8.80 2.06
C VAL A 329 3.47 -7.84 1.45
N LEU A 330 3.40 -6.54 1.78
CA LEU A 330 4.32 -5.53 1.26
C LEU A 330 5.76 -5.77 1.75
N ILE A 331 5.95 -6.14 3.02
CA ILE A 331 7.27 -6.51 3.55
C ILE A 331 7.83 -7.72 2.81
N SER A 332 7.00 -8.73 2.55
CA SER A 332 7.40 -9.93 1.80
C SER A 332 7.79 -9.58 0.36
N GLN A 333 7.00 -8.74 -0.31
CA GLN A 333 7.32 -8.22 -1.65
C GLN A 333 8.65 -7.48 -1.65
N VAL A 334 8.87 -6.53 -0.73
CA VAL A 334 10.13 -5.79 -0.59
C VAL A 334 11.29 -6.74 -0.36
N PHE A 335 11.14 -7.73 0.52
CA PHE A 335 12.18 -8.73 0.77
C PHE A 335 12.54 -9.50 -0.51
N LEU A 336 11.54 -9.93 -1.28
CA LEU A 336 11.75 -10.61 -2.56
C LEU A 336 12.44 -9.70 -3.59
N PHE A 337 12.07 -8.42 -3.69
CA PHE A 337 12.71 -7.46 -4.61
C PHE A 337 14.20 -7.25 -4.33
N PHE A 338 14.58 -7.17 -3.05
CA PHE A 338 15.94 -6.83 -2.66
C PHE A 338 16.80 -8.05 -2.30
N ALA A 339 16.25 -9.27 -2.34
CA ALA A 339 16.97 -10.50 -2.01
C ALA A 339 18.16 -10.73 -2.95
N ALA A 340 17.94 -10.64 -4.27
CA ALA A 340 18.96 -10.87 -5.30
C ALA A 340 20.16 -9.91 -5.13
N GLY A 341 19.89 -8.60 -5.05
CA GLY A 341 20.94 -7.59 -4.87
C GLY A 341 21.73 -7.80 -3.57
N ARG A 342 21.05 -8.13 -2.46
CA ARG A 342 21.74 -8.39 -1.18
C ARG A 342 22.59 -9.65 -1.22
N MET A 343 22.14 -10.69 -1.91
CA MET A 343 22.90 -11.92 -2.12
C MET A 343 24.16 -11.64 -2.95
N LEU A 344 24.02 -10.93 -4.07
CA LEU A 344 25.14 -10.55 -4.93
C LEU A 344 26.17 -9.70 -4.20
N SER A 345 25.76 -8.69 -3.42
CA SER A 345 26.71 -7.90 -2.62
C SER A 345 27.51 -8.75 -1.64
N ARG A 346 26.90 -9.76 -1.02
CA ARG A 346 27.59 -10.69 -0.12
C ARG A 346 28.57 -11.58 -0.86
N GLN A 347 28.16 -12.14 -2.00
CA GLN A 347 29.02 -12.99 -2.83
C GLN A 347 30.21 -12.20 -3.39
N LEU A 348 30.01 -10.95 -3.81
CA LEU A 348 31.10 -10.08 -4.26
C LEU A 348 32.10 -9.83 -3.15
N GLN A 349 31.59 -9.45 -1.96
CA GLN A 349 32.44 -9.21 -0.80
C GLN A 349 33.24 -10.47 -0.42
N GLN A 350 32.60 -11.64 -0.48
CA GLN A 350 33.28 -12.91 -0.23
C GLN A 350 34.41 -13.13 -1.23
N MET A 351 34.14 -13.03 -2.53
CA MET A 351 35.15 -13.21 -3.58
C MET A 351 36.31 -12.20 -3.50
N GLN A 352 36.04 -10.95 -3.09
CA GLN A 352 37.09 -9.94 -2.91
C GLN A 352 37.95 -10.18 -1.66
N SER A 353 37.37 -10.84 -0.65
CA SER A 353 38.07 -11.17 0.61
C SER A 353 38.82 -12.50 0.55
N ASP A 354 38.43 -13.38 -0.37
CA ASP A 354 38.99 -14.71 -0.48
C ASP A 354 40.40 -14.67 -1.08
N LYS A 355 41.33 -15.40 -0.46
CA LYS A 355 42.72 -15.50 -0.90
C LYS A 355 43.01 -16.85 -1.55
N ASP A 356 42.07 -17.80 -1.47
CA ASP A 356 42.26 -19.18 -1.89
C ASP A 356 41.92 -19.39 -3.38
N ILE A 357 41.48 -18.33 -4.07
CA ILE A 357 41.15 -18.35 -5.51
C ILE A 357 42.24 -17.57 -6.29
N PRO A 358 43.40 -18.18 -6.57
CA PRO A 358 44.47 -17.49 -7.30
C PRO A 358 44.04 -17.22 -8.74
N GLY A 359 44.40 -16.04 -9.24
CA GLY A 359 44.21 -15.70 -10.65
C GLY A 359 42.82 -15.13 -11.01
N ILE A 360 41.94 -14.89 -10.04
CA ILE A 360 40.64 -14.26 -10.28
C ILE A 360 40.58 -12.91 -9.55
N SER A 361 40.24 -11.85 -10.27
CA SER A 361 39.90 -10.56 -9.68
C SER A 361 38.51 -10.13 -10.17
N CYS A 362 37.68 -9.58 -9.29
CA CYS A 362 36.33 -9.17 -9.61
C CYS A 362 35.96 -7.84 -8.95
N GLY A 363 35.18 -7.04 -9.66
CA GLY A 363 34.68 -5.74 -9.22
C GLY A 363 33.35 -5.42 -9.89
N LEU A 364 32.75 -4.31 -9.48
CA LEU A 364 31.57 -3.78 -10.17
C LEU A 364 32.02 -2.97 -11.38
N VAL A 365 31.31 -3.11 -12.50
CA VAL A 365 31.51 -2.21 -13.65
C VAL A 365 31.17 -0.77 -13.27
N ASN A 366 30.17 -0.59 -12.41
CA ASN A 366 29.73 0.69 -11.88
C ASN A 366 29.22 0.50 -10.44
N ASP A 367 29.63 1.37 -9.52
CA ASP A 367 29.20 1.38 -8.12
C ASP A 367 27.68 1.47 -7.94
N ASN A 368 26.95 1.95 -8.96
CA ASN A 368 25.50 2.07 -8.95
C ASN A 368 24.75 0.75 -9.19
N SER A 369 25.41 -0.32 -9.66
CA SER A 369 24.74 -1.58 -10.02
C SER A 369 25.53 -2.81 -9.58
N VAL A 370 24.99 -3.52 -8.58
CA VAL A 370 25.52 -4.81 -8.10
C VAL A 370 25.26 -6.00 -9.04
N PHE A 371 24.53 -5.77 -10.14
CA PHE A 371 24.16 -6.80 -11.13
C PHE A 371 25.13 -6.88 -12.31
N GLU A 372 26.15 -6.01 -12.39
CA GLU A 372 27.15 -6.04 -13.46
C GLU A 372 28.55 -6.08 -12.87
N TRP A 373 29.24 -7.19 -13.10
CA TRP A 373 30.58 -7.38 -12.58
C TRP A 373 31.58 -7.40 -13.73
N GLU A 374 32.72 -6.77 -13.49
CA GLU A 374 33.91 -6.90 -14.31
C GLU A 374 34.80 -7.96 -13.65
N VAL A 375 35.28 -8.90 -14.45
CA VAL A 375 36.12 -10.01 -13.99
C VAL A 375 37.39 -10.02 -14.82
N MET A 376 38.53 -10.11 -14.14
CA MET A 376 39.83 -10.29 -14.73
C MET A 376 40.34 -11.69 -14.39
N LEU A 377 40.52 -12.52 -15.42
CA LEU A 377 41.06 -13.88 -15.30
C LEU A 377 42.53 -13.90 -15.69
N MET A 378 43.39 -14.21 -14.73
CA MET A 378 44.82 -14.40 -14.89
C MET A 378 45.09 -15.91 -14.92
N ILE A 379 45.34 -16.44 -16.12
CA ILE A 379 45.44 -17.89 -16.31
C ILE A 379 46.84 -18.37 -15.92
N SER A 380 46.91 -19.34 -15.00
CA SER A 380 48.17 -19.97 -14.58
C SER A 380 48.97 -20.48 -15.78
N ASP A 381 50.30 -20.34 -15.71
CA ASP A 381 51.23 -20.84 -16.73
C ASP A 381 51.13 -22.35 -16.94
N ASP A 382 50.60 -23.09 -15.95
CA ASP A 382 50.32 -24.52 -16.04
C ASP A 382 49.25 -24.86 -17.09
N CYS A 383 48.41 -23.89 -17.46
CA CYS A 383 47.41 -24.08 -18.52
C CYS A 383 48.10 -24.16 -19.89
N LYS A 384 48.07 -25.35 -20.49
CA LYS A 384 48.80 -25.71 -21.73
C LYS A 384 48.66 -24.70 -22.87
N PHE A 385 47.45 -24.19 -23.11
CA PHE A 385 47.17 -23.32 -24.25
C PHE A 385 47.04 -21.85 -23.86
N TYR A 386 46.31 -21.55 -22.79
CA TYR A 386 45.94 -20.19 -22.39
C TYR A 386 46.82 -19.60 -21.26
N GLY A 387 47.78 -20.38 -20.74
CA GLY A 387 48.64 -19.95 -19.63
C GLY A 387 49.43 -18.69 -19.92
N GLY A 388 49.47 -17.79 -18.93
CA GLY A 388 50.06 -16.45 -18.99
C GLY A 388 49.11 -15.38 -19.53
N GLY A 389 47.89 -15.72 -19.95
CA GLY A 389 46.92 -14.77 -20.50
C GLY A 389 46.10 -14.02 -19.44
N PHE A 390 45.71 -12.79 -19.77
CA PHE A 390 44.89 -11.90 -18.93
C PHE A 390 43.58 -11.58 -19.65
N PHE A 391 42.53 -12.37 -19.38
CA PHE A 391 41.26 -12.25 -20.10
C PHE A 391 40.21 -11.50 -19.30
N ARG A 392 39.76 -10.37 -19.84
CA ARG A 392 38.72 -9.53 -19.24
C ARG A 392 37.35 -10.05 -19.67
N ALA A 393 36.46 -10.16 -18.71
CA ALA A 393 35.10 -10.62 -18.92
C ALA A 393 34.10 -9.80 -18.12
N ARG A 394 32.86 -9.78 -18.60
CA ARG A 394 31.71 -9.18 -17.94
C ARG A 394 30.75 -10.28 -17.51
N LEU A 395 30.28 -10.19 -16.27
CA LEU A 395 29.28 -11.09 -15.71
C LEU A 395 28.01 -10.27 -15.40
N SER A 396 26.95 -10.52 -16.15
CA SER A 396 25.68 -9.78 -16.07
C SER A 396 24.62 -10.66 -15.42
N PHE A 397 24.11 -10.24 -14.26
CA PHE A 397 23.16 -10.99 -13.46
C PHE A 397 21.71 -10.58 -13.76
N PRO A 398 20.79 -11.53 -13.94
CA PRO A 398 19.37 -11.21 -14.06
C PRO A 398 18.77 -10.77 -12.71
N PRO A 399 17.69 -9.96 -12.70
CA PRO A 399 16.93 -9.64 -11.48
C PRO A 399 16.40 -10.87 -10.74
N GLU A 400 16.19 -11.97 -11.46
CA GLU A 400 15.73 -13.26 -10.94
C GLU A 400 16.84 -14.12 -10.33
N TYR A 401 18.10 -13.67 -10.34
CA TYR A 401 19.21 -14.39 -9.70
C TYR A 401 18.90 -14.66 -8.20
N PRO A 402 19.11 -15.88 -7.68
CA PRO A 402 19.84 -17.01 -8.27
C PRO A 402 18.95 -18.04 -9.01
N HIS A 403 17.68 -17.75 -9.29
CA HIS A 403 16.82 -18.69 -10.02
C HIS A 403 17.19 -18.83 -11.50
N MET A 404 17.69 -17.74 -12.10
CA MET A 404 18.24 -17.73 -13.46
C MET A 404 19.76 -17.50 -13.44
N PRO A 405 20.53 -18.13 -14.35
CA PRO A 405 21.97 -17.96 -14.42
C PRO A 405 22.34 -16.54 -14.90
N PRO A 406 23.53 -16.03 -14.53
CA PRO A 406 24.10 -14.86 -15.18
C PRO A 406 24.53 -15.17 -16.62
N LYS A 407 24.79 -14.13 -17.40
CA LYS A 407 25.49 -14.23 -18.68
C LYS A 407 26.94 -13.82 -18.49
N MET A 408 27.87 -14.59 -19.06
CA MET A 408 29.29 -14.25 -19.07
C MET A 408 29.74 -13.97 -20.49
N LYS A 409 30.46 -12.87 -20.67
CA LYS A 409 31.01 -12.45 -21.96
C LYS A 409 32.46 -12.03 -21.80
N PHE A 410 33.37 -12.61 -22.59
CA PHE A 410 34.72 -12.11 -22.70
C PHE A 410 34.74 -10.81 -23.50
N GLU A 411 35.35 -9.77 -22.93
CA GLU A 411 35.63 -8.52 -23.62
C GLU A 411 36.98 -8.57 -24.35
N THR A 412 37.95 -9.29 -23.77
CA THR A 412 39.22 -9.61 -24.46
C THR A 412 38.95 -10.68 -25.53
N PRO A 413 39.38 -10.49 -26.79
CA PRO A 413 39.25 -11.51 -27.83
C PRO A 413 39.90 -12.82 -27.42
N ILE A 414 39.15 -13.92 -27.51
CA ILE A 414 39.62 -15.26 -27.15
C ILE A 414 39.11 -16.29 -28.15
N PHE A 415 40.01 -17.14 -28.64
CA PHE A 415 39.67 -18.22 -29.57
C PHE A 415 39.48 -19.53 -28.79
N HIS A 416 38.25 -20.03 -28.69
CA HIS A 416 37.92 -21.22 -27.89
C HIS A 416 36.66 -21.95 -28.42
N PRO A 417 36.59 -23.30 -28.38
CA PRO A 417 35.43 -24.07 -28.84
C PRO A 417 34.09 -23.69 -28.18
N ASN A 418 34.08 -23.37 -26.88
CA ASN A 418 32.88 -23.02 -26.10
C ASN A 418 32.64 -21.50 -25.93
N ILE A 419 33.30 -20.65 -26.74
CA ILE A 419 33.10 -19.20 -26.71
C ILE A 419 32.70 -18.73 -28.11
N TYR A 420 31.59 -18.02 -28.21
CA TYR A 420 31.10 -17.45 -29.47
C TYR A 420 32.04 -16.34 -29.98
N GLU A 421 31.97 -16.02 -31.27
CA GLU A 421 32.77 -14.94 -31.87
C GLU A 421 32.51 -13.57 -31.23
N ASN A 422 31.31 -13.36 -30.69
CA ASN A 422 30.94 -12.15 -29.96
C ASN A 422 31.50 -12.10 -28.52
N GLY A 423 32.12 -13.18 -28.04
CA GLY A 423 32.68 -13.33 -26.69
C GLY A 423 31.77 -14.03 -25.67
N ASP A 424 30.53 -14.35 -26.02
CA ASP A 424 29.60 -15.01 -25.09
C ASP A 424 30.08 -16.44 -24.76
N VAL A 425 30.04 -16.79 -23.47
CA VAL A 425 30.46 -18.11 -22.97
C VAL A 425 29.28 -19.08 -22.95
N CYS A 426 29.47 -20.26 -23.52
CA CYS A 426 28.45 -21.31 -23.58
C CYS A 426 28.95 -22.57 -22.88
N ILE A 427 28.56 -22.72 -21.60
CA ILE A 427 28.83 -23.90 -20.77
C ILE A 427 27.58 -24.27 -19.99
N SER A 428 27.43 -25.56 -19.67
CA SER A 428 26.23 -26.13 -19.03
C SER A 428 25.78 -25.38 -17.77
N ILE A 429 26.71 -24.98 -16.90
CA ILE A 429 26.41 -24.22 -15.67
C ILE A 429 25.72 -22.86 -15.95
N LEU A 430 25.85 -22.28 -17.14
CA LEU A 430 25.19 -21.03 -17.54
C LEU A 430 23.88 -21.27 -18.31
N HIS A 431 23.51 -22.53 -18.57
CA HIS A 431 22.23 -22.86 -19.21
C HIS A 431 21.09 -22.79 -18.20
N PRO A 432 19.93 -22.20 -18.57
CA PRO A 432 18.75 -22.17 -17.71
C PRO A 432 18.34 -23.57 -17.21
N PRO A 433 17.68 -23.68 -16.04
CA PRO A 433 17.34 -24.95 -15.39
C PRO A 433 16.24 -25.77 -16.11
N GLU A 434 15.97 -25.51 -17.39
CA GLU A 434 14.95 -26.21 -18.18
C GLU A 434 15.40 -27.64 -18.54
N GLU A 435 14.45 -28.55 -18.75
CA GLU A 435 14.76 -29.88 -19.31
C GLU A 435 15.29 -29.72 -20.74
N ASP A 436 16.46 -30.30 -21.00
CA ASP A 436 17.04 -30.29 -22.34
C ASP A 436 16.08 -30.93 -23.34
N LYS A 437 15.64 -30.16 -24.34
CA LYS A 437 14.82 -30.67 -25.42
C LYS A 437 15.53 -31.79 -26.20
N TYR A 438 16.86 -31.80 -26.22
CA TYR A 438 17.68 -32.73 -27.00
C TYR A 438 18.42 -33.77 -26.15
N GLY A 439 18.33 -33.68 -24.82
CA GLY A 439 18.84 -34.69 -23.88
C GLY A 439 20.37 -34.83 -23.81
N TYR A 440 21.13 -33.80 -24.18
CA TYR A 440 22.59 -33.85 -24.17
C TYR A 440 23.20 -33.59 -22.80
N GLU A 441 22.55 -32.79 -21.94
CA GLU A 441 23.07 -32.47 -20.60
C GLU A 441 22.09 -32.89 -19.50
N SER A 442 22.63 -33.35 -18.37
CA SER A 442 21.84 -33.63 -17.17
C SER A 442 21.34 -32.35 -16.51
N ALA A 443 20.16 -32.38 -15.90
CA ALA A 443 19.66 -31.25 -15.09
C ALA A 443 20.62 -30.87 -13.94
N ALA A 444 21.46 -31.81 -13.48
CA ALA A 444 22.46 -31.57 -12.44
C ALA A 444 23.69 -30.79 -12.93
N GLU A 445 23.95 -30.78 -14.24
CA GLU A 445 25.06 -30.06 -14.87
C GLU A 445 24.67 -28.63 -15.26
N ARG A 446 23.36 -28.34 -15.26
CA ARG A 446 22.80 -27.02 -15.56
C ARG A 446 22.83 -26.08 -14.36
N TRP A 447 22.46 -24.83 -14.60
CA TRP A 447 22.32 -23.84 -13.54
C TRP A 447 21.40 -24.34 -12.43
N SER A 448 21.85 -24.18 -11.19
CA SER A 448 20.99 -24.32 -10.02
C SER A 448 21.26 -23.17 -9.04
N PRO A 449 20.27 -22.76 -8.22
CA PRO A 449 20.43 -21.65 -7.27
C PRO A 449 21.50 -21.84 -6.19
N VAL A 450 22.10 -23.04 -6.11
CA VAL A 450 23.22 -23.36 -5.21
C VAL A 450 24.55 -22.86 -5.77
N GLN A 451 24.65 -22.69 -7.09
CA GLN A 451 25.86 -22.22 -7.76
C GLN A 451 26.11 -20.72 -7.48
N THR A 452 27.37 -20.35 -7.35
CA THR A 452 27.85 -19.01 -7.05
C THR A 452 28.67 -18.43 -8.21
N PRO A 453 28.92 -17.11 -8.25
CA PRO A 453 29.82 -16.51 -9.24
C PRO A 453 31.21 -17.16 -9.22
N GLU A 454 31.70 -17.55 -8.05
CA GLU A 454 32.94 -18.31 -7.88
C GLU A 454 32.89 -19.66 -8.62
N THR A 455 31.84 -20.47 -8.40
CA THR A 455 31.71 -21.77 -9.09
C THR A 455 31.63 -21.64 -10.62
N ILE A 456 31.05 -20.54 -11.12
CA ILE A 456 31.03 -20.22 -12.55
C ILE A 456 32.45 -19.96 -13.04
N LEU A 457 33.21 -19.09 -12.37
CA LEU A 457 34.57 -18.74 -12.82
C LEU A 457 35.54 -19.92 -12.72
N LEU A 458 35.41 -20.77 -11.69
CA LEU A 458 36.15 -22.03 -11.60
C LEU A 458 35.82 -22.96 -12.77
N SER A 459 34.54 -23.05 -13.16
CA SER A 459 34.11 -23.83 -14.32
C SER A 459 34.70 -23.27 -15.63
N VAL A 460 34.81 -21.95 -15.75
CA VAL A 460 35.42 -21.28 -16.91
C VAL A 460 36.93 -21.54 -16.98
N ILE A 461 37.65 -21.50 -15.86
CA ILE A 461 39.08 -21.85 -15.81
C ILE A 461 39.29 -23.32 -16.19
N SER A 462 38.43 -24.21 -15.70
CA SER A 462 38.44 -25.63 -16.07
C SER A 462 38.17 -25.82 -17.56
N MET A 463 37.20 -25.09 -18.12
CA MET A 463 36.87 -25.11 -19.55
C MET A 463 38.07 -24.69 -20.41
N LEU A 464 38.78 -23.63 -20.04
CA LEU A 464 39.99 -23.19 -20.76
C LEU A 464 41.11 -24.25 -20.74
N SER A 465 41.17 -25.06 -19.68
CA SER A 465 42.15 -26.14 -19.55
C SER A 465 41.77 -27.39 -20.35
N SER A 466 40.48 -27.66 -20.51
CA SER A 466 39.93 -28.83 -21.21
C SER A 466 38.68 -28.44 -22.00
N PRO A 467 38.85 -27.96 -23.25
CA PRO A 467 37.72 -27.58 -24.10
C PRO A 467 36.78 -28.75 -24.37
N ASN A 468 35.46 -28.50 -24.32
CA ASN A 468 34.44 -29.49 -24.68
C ASN A 468 34.07 -29.35 -26.16
N ASP A 469 34.24 -30.40 -26.96
CA ASP A 469 33.94 -30.43 -28.40
C ASP A 469 32.65 -31.18 -28.78
N GLU A 470 31.86 -31.63 -27.79
CA GLU A 470 30.57 -32.30 -28.02
C GLU A 470 29.48 -31.30 -28.46
N SER A 471 29.50 -30.08 -27.94
CA SER A 471 28.57 -28.99 -28.29
C SER A 471 29.30 -27.63 -28.37
N PRO A 472 30.09 -27.40 -29.44
CA PRO A 472 30.91 -26.20 -29.55
C PRO A 472 30.09 -24.97 -30.00
N ALA A 473 30.34 -23.84 -29.34
CA ALA A 473 29.84 -22.53 -29.74
C ALA A 473 30.59 -21.97 -30.96
N ASN A 474 31.88 -22.31 -31.10
CA ASN A 474 32.73 -21.96 -32.23
C ASN A 474 33.19 -23.22 -32.97
N VAL A 475 32.54 -23.48 -34.11
CA VAL A 475 32.77 -24.68 -34.94
C VAL A 475 34.19 -24.71 -35.51
N GLU A 476 34.77 -23.56 -35.87
CA GLU A 476 36.13 -23.50 -36.39
C GLU A 476 37.15 -23.85 -35.30
N ALA A 477 36.99 -23.28 -34.10
CA ALA A 477 37.85 -23.58 -32.96
C ALA A 477 37.77 -25.06 -32.57
N ALA A 478 36.58 -25.66 -32.58
CA ALA A 478 36.39 -27.09 -32.30
C ALA A 478 37.02 -27.99 -33.37
N ARG A 479 36.89 -27.63 -34.65
CA ARG A 479 37.54 -28.37 -35.75
C ARG A 479 39.05 -28.31 -35.63
N LEU A 480 39.63 -27.13 -35.40
CA LEU A 480 41.08 -26.98 -35.24
C LEU A 480 41.59 -27.70 -33.98
N TRP A 481 40.82 -27.68 -32.89
CA TRP A 481 41.13 -28.44 -31.68
C TRP A 481 41.30 -29.93 -31.96
N ARG A 482 40.44 -30.50 -32.80
CA ARG A 482 40.42 -31.93 -33.16
C ARG A 482 41.41 -32.31 -34.25
N ASP A 483 41.43 -31.54 -35.33
CA ASP A 483 42.09 -31.91 -36.59
C ASP A 483 43.49 -31.27 -36.74
N ASP A 484 43.72 -30.08 -36.17
CA ASP A 484 45.02 -29.39 -36.25
C ASP A 484 45.38 -28.65 -34.93
N PRO A 485 45.84 -29.39 -33.91
CA PRO A 485 46.21 -28.80 -32.61
C PRO A 485 47.35 -27.78 -32.70
N LYS A 486 48.18 -27.81 -33.76
CA LYS A 486 49.30 -26.88 -33.93
C LYS A 486 48.78 -25.51 -34.34
N GLU A 487 47.89 -25.45 -35.33
CA GLU A 487 47.26 -24.19 -35.76
C GLU A 487 46.33 -23.65 -34.67
N PHE A 488 45.59 -24.51 -33.97
CA PHE A 488 44.82 -24.12 -32.79
C PHE A 488 45.71 -23.43 -31.74
N LYS A 489 46.83 -24.06 -31.37
CA LYS A 489 47.79 -23.48 -30.42
C LYS A 489 48.33 -22.13 -30.90
N LYS A 490 48.63 -21.99 -32.19
CA LYS A 490 49.14 -20.74 -32.78
C LYS A 490 48.13 -19.59 -32.62
N ARG A 491 46.85 -19.84 -32.92
CA ARG A 491 45.78 -18.85 -32.77
C ARG A 491 45.54 -18.48 -31.31
N VAL A 492 45.45 -19.47 -30.42
CA VAL A 492 45.28 -19.21 -28.98
C VAL A 492 46.45 -18.40 -28.42
N ARG A 493 47.69 -18.74 -28.78
CA ARG A 493 48.88 -17.99 -28.33
C ARG A 493 48.93 -16.57 -28.88
N LYS A 494 48.28 -16.28 -30.01
CA LYS A 494 48.07 -14.90 -30.49
C LYS A 494 47.16 -14.14 -29.53
N CYS A 495 46.00 -14.71 -29.17
CA CYS A 495 45.07 -14.10 -28.21
C CYS A 495 45.73 -13.86 -26.83
N VAL A 496 46.60 -14.77 -26.37
CA VAL A 496 47.36 -14.59 -25.12
C VAL A 496 48.28 -13.36 -25.20
N ARG A 497 49.02 -13.17 -26.30
CA ARG A 497 49.87 -11.98 -26.48
C ARG A 497 49.05 -10.69 -26.59
N GLU A 498 47.96 -10.73 -27.35
CA GLU A 498 47.03 -9.58 -27.46
C GLU A 498 46.45 -9.19 -26.09
N SER A 499 46.17 -10.18 -25.23
CA SER A 499 45.67 -9.94 -23.87
C SER A 499 46.69 -9.22 -22.96
N LEU A 500 47.98 -9.34 -23.27
CA LEU A 500 49.09 -8.67 -22.57
C LEU A 500 49.39 -7.27 -23.14
N GLY A 501 48.73 -6.88 -24.24
CA GLY A 501 49.04 -5.64 -24.97
C GLY A 501 50.30 -5.72 -25.83
N GLU A 502 50.75 -6.93 -26.19
CA GLU A 502 51.84 -7.16 -27.15
C GLU A 502 51.25 -7.26 -28.57
N ASP A 503 51.68 -6.36 -29.47
CA ASP A 503 51.24 -6.29 -30.88
C ASP A 503 51.69 -7.49 -31.75
#